data_AF-A0A3D2X2E6-F1
#
_entry.id   AF-A0A3D2X2E6-F1
#
_cell.length_a   1.000
_cell.length_b   1.000
_cell.length_c   1.000
_cell.angle_alpha   90.00
_cell.angle_beta   90.00
_cell.angle_gamma   90.00
#
_symmetry.space_group_name_H-M   'P 1'
#
loop_
_entity.id
_entity.type
_entity.pdbx_description
1 polymer ?
#
loop_
_entity_poly.entity_id
_entity_poly.type
_entity_poly.pdbx_seq_one_letter_code
_entity_poly.pdbx_strand_id
1 'polypeptide(L)'
;MFEALGGLFGWLLVFTFTGTILNYCLKFVNKHFGKTISAYPTGKKIMKILMTIFIRNHKYFGLATVVFLLAHFIAQFTKFGINVTGCIAAILMILEVLLGVYANIKKKPRKGAWFIAHRILAVLIILGIAIHLIIPNALNVVAGKENISQVYDSVDVSKV
;
A
#
# COMPACT_ATOMS: atom_id res chain seq x y z
N MET A 1 18.52 4.08 14.88
CA MET A 1 18.84 3.48 13.57
C MET A 1 17.69 2.66 13.00
N PHE A 2 17.22 1.60 13.68
CA PHE A 2 16.13 0.74 13.18
C PHE A 2 14.81 1.47 12.92
N GLU A 3 14.47 2.50 13.70
CA GLU A 3 13.28 3.33 13.46
C GLU A 3 13.34 4.09 12.13
N ALA A 4 14.47 4.73 11.84
CA ALA A 4 14.68 5.44 10.58
C ALA A 4 14.64 4.48 9.37
N LEU A 5 15.22 3.28 9.52
CA LEU A 5 15.16 2.23 8.50
C LEU A 5 13.73 1.72 8.31
N GLY A 6 12.98 1.49 9.40
CA GLY A 6 11.58 1.09 9.34
C GLY A 6 10.72 2.13 8.62
N GLY A 7 10.91 3.41 8.91
CA GLY A 7 10.25 4.52 8.21
C GLY A 7 10.61 4.59 6.73
N LEU A 8 11.89 4.46 6.38
CA LEU A 8 12.36 4.44 4.99
C LEU A 8 11.74 3.26 4.21
N PHE A 9 11.81 2.05 4.75
CA PHE A 9 11.22 0.87 4.11
C PHE A 9 9.69 0.96 4.02
N GLY A 10 9.03 1.61 4.99
CA GLY A 10 7.61 1.92 4.92
C GLY A 10 7.28 2.81 3.73
N TRP A 11 8.03 3.90 3.53
CA TRP A 11 7.84 4.79 2.38
C TRP A 11 8.16 4.12 1.04
N LEU A 12 9.24 3.33 0.98
CA LEU A 12 9.59 2.57 -0.23
C LEU A 12 8.51 1.53 -0.56
N LEU A 13 7.96 0.84 0.45
CA LEU A 13 6.84 -0.06 0.28
C LEU A 13 5.62 0.65 -0.28
N VAL A 14 5.24 1.81 0.30
CA VAL A 14 4.14 2.63 -0.22
C VAL A 14 4.39 3.01 -1.67
N PHE A 15 5.59 3.48 -2.00
CA PHE A 15 5.96 3.87 -3.37
C PHE A 15 5.84 2.70 -4.36
N THR A 16 6.39 1.53 -4.04
CA THR A 16 6.29 0.36 -4.92
C THR A 16 4.87 -0.15 -5.05
N PHE A 17 4.10 -0.12 -3.96
CA PHE A 17 2.69 -0.53 -3.95
C PHE A 17 1.82 0.46 -4.74
N THR A 18 2.07 1.77 -4.65
CA THR A 18 1.43 2.75 -5.52
C THR A 18 1.74 2.46 -6.99
N GLY A 19 2.99 2.07 -7.31
CA GLY A 19 3.37 1.62 -8.65
C GLY A 19 2.57 0.41 -9.14
N THR A 20 2.22 -0.54 -8.27
CA THR A 20 1.38 -1.68 -8.66
C THR A 20 -0.06 -1.27 -8.94
N ILE A 21 -0.64 -0.36 -8.14
CA ILE A 21 -1.99 0.19 -8.34
C ILE A 21 -2.06 1.02 -9.63
N LEU A 22 -1.02 1.80 -9.93
CA LEU A 22 -1.00 2.70 -11.08
C LEU A 22 -1.18 1.95 -12.41
N ASN A 23 -0.81 0.67 -12.49
CA ASN A 23 -1.10 -0.17 -13.65
C ASN A 23 -2.61 -0.31 -13.91
N TYR A 24 -3.46 -0.40 -12.87
CA TYR A 24 -4.91 -0.40 -13.05
C TYR A 24 -5.41 0.98 -13.50
N CYS A 25 -4.98 2.05 -12.83
CA CYS A 25 -5.37 3.42 -13.16
C CYS A 25 -4.98 3.81 -14.59
N LEU A 26 -3.75 3.51 -15.03
CA LEU A 26 -3.28 3.79 -16.39
C LEU A 26 -4.05 2.99 -17.44
N LYS A 27 -4.42 1.74 -17.16
CA LYS A 27 -5.28 0.96 -18.05
C LYS A 27 -6.67 1.57 -18.16
N PHE A 28 -7.23 2.05 -17.05
CA PHE A 28 -8.51 2.73 -17.02
C PHE A 28 -8.46 4.03 -17.85
N VAL A 29 -7.46 4.88 -17.60
CA VAL A 29 -7.26 6.13 -18.34
C VAL A 29 -7.08 5.85 -19.84
N ASN A 30 -6.25 4.88 -20.22
CA ASN A 30 -6.07 4.55 -21.63
C ASN A 30 -7.34 4.00 -22.28
N LYS A 31 -8.15 3.25 -21.55
CA LYS A 31 -9.41 2.71 -22.07
C LYS A 31 -10.45 3.81 -22.33
N HIS A 32 -10.56 4.78 -21.42
CA HIS A 32 -11.58 5.83 -21.50
C HIS A 32 -11.12 7.06 -22.31
N PHE A 33 -9.87 7.48 -22.14
CA PHE A 33 -9.32 8.72 -22.71
C PHE A 33 -8.24 8.46 -23.76
N GLY A 34 -7.88 7.21 -24.05
CA GLY A 34 -6.77 6.89 -24.95
C GLY A 34 -6.93 7.48 -26.35
N LYS A 35 -8.16 7.56 -26.88
CA LYS A 35 -8.43 8.19 -28.19
C LYS A 35 -8.08 9.68 -28.16
N THR A 36 -8.57 10.41 -27.16
CA THR A 36 -8.27 11.83 -26.93
C THR A 36 -6.78 12.09 -26.69
N ILE A 37 -6.12 11.25 -25.87
CA ILE A 37 -4.69 11.37 -25.58
C ILE A 37 -3.86 11.11 -26.84
N SER A 38 -4.29 10.17 -27.68
CA SER A 38 -3.57 9.79 -28.90
C SER A 38 -3.68 10.84 -30.03
N ALA A 39 -4.64 11.77 -29.93
CA ALA A 39 -4.77 12.89 -30.86
C ALA A 39 -3.60 13.89 -30.75
N TYR A 40 -2.93 13.94 -29.60
CA TYR A 40 -1.77 14.80 -29.38
C TYR A 40 -0.46 13.99 -29.40
N PRO A 41 0.56 14.39 -30.18
CA PRO A 41 1.81 13.64 -30.29
C PRO A 41 2.55 13.50 -28.96
N THR A 42 2.53 14.55 -28.12
CA THR A 42 3.13 14.55 -26.78
C THR A 42 2.39 13.61 -25.83
N GLY A 43 1.05 13.65 -25.83
CA GLY A 43 0.21 12.78 -25.00
C GLY A 43 0.41 11.31 -25.33
N LYS A 44 0.46 10.98 -26.63
CA LYS A 44 0.77 9.62 -27.11
C LYS A 44 2.14 9.13 -26.63
N LYS A 45 3.18 9.97 -26.67
CA LYS A 45 4.54 9.63 -26.22
C LYS A 45 4.58 9.38 -24.70
N ILE A 46 3.98 10.28 -23.91
CA ILE A 46 3.91 10.14 -22.44
C ILE A 46 3.14 8.87 -22.07
N MET A 47 1.96 8.64 -22.66
CA MET A 47 1.16 7.46 -22.38
C MET A 47 1.92 6.17 -22.70
N LYS A 48 2.65 6.13 -23.83
CA LYS A 48 3.49 4.98 -24.19
C LYS A 48 4.58 4.72 -23.15
N ILE A 49 5.24 5.76 -22.65
CA ILE A 49 6.25 5.66 -21.59
C ILE A 49 5.63 5.12 -20.30
N LEU A 50 4.52 5.71 -19.84
CA LEU A 50 3.82 5.28 -18.62
C LEU A 50 3.34 3.83 -18.71
N MET A 51 2.76 3.43 -19.83
CA MET A 51 2.38 2.04 -20.07
C MET A 51 3.60 1.11 -20.03
N THR A 52 4.72 1.51 -20.64
CA THR A 52 5.93 0.68 -20.65
C THR A 52 6.52 0.55 -19.25
N ILE A 53 6.57 1.63 -18.47
CA ILE A 53 7.16 1.61 -17.13
C ILE A 53 6.25 0.85 -16.16
N PHE A 54 4.98 1.22 -16.05
CA PHE A 54 4.12 0.70 -14.96
C PHE A 54 3.40 -0.59 -15.34
N ILE A 55 2.92 -0.73 -16.58
CA ILE A 55 2.15 -1.91 -16.98
C ILE A 55 3.08 -3.08 -17.29
N ARG A 56 4.17 -2.85 -18.03
CA ARG A 56 5.13 -3.93 -18.37
C ARG A 56 5.90 -4.41 -17.15
N ASN A 57 6.26 -3.51 -16.24
CA ASN A 57 7.03 -3.86 -15.05
C ASN A 57 6.17 -4.11 -13.80
N HIS A 58 4.84 -4.16 -13.90
CA HIS A 58 3.94 -4.39 -12.76
C HIS A 58 4.35 -5.58 -11.89
N LYS A 59 4.81 -6.69 -12.51
CA LYS A 59 5.32 -7.86 -11.78
C LYS A 59 6.56 -7.57 -10.93
N TYR A 60 7.45 -6.69 -11.40
CA TYR A 60 8.64 -6.28 -10.67
C TYR A 60 8.27 -5.34 -9.52
N PHE A 61 7.30 -4.44 -9.73
CA PHE A 61 6.75 -3.61 -8.64
C PHE A 61 6.10 -4.48 -7.55
N GLY A 62 5.35 -5.52 -7.93
CA GLY A 62 4.77 -6.46 -6.97
C GLY A 62 5.84 -7.21 -6.16
N LEU A 63 6.88 -7.70 -6.83
CA LEU A 63 7.99 -8.38 -6.16
C LEU A 63 8.79 -7.43 -5.24
N ALA A 64 9.10 -6.22 -5.71
CA ALA A 64 9.76 -5.20 -4.90
C ALA A 64 8.94 -4.82 -3.66
N THR A 65 7.61 -4.78 -3.79
CA THR A 65 6.71 -4.53 -2.66
C THR A 65 6.86 -5.58 -1.57
N VAL A 66 6.96 -6.88 -1.92
CA VAL A 66 7.19 -7.96 -0.93
C VAL A 66 8.56 -7.83 -0.27
N VAL A 67 9.61 -7.49 -1.04
CA VAL A 67 10.95 -7.30 -0.48
C VAL A 67 10.96 -6.16 0.54
N PHE A 68 10.38 -5.01 0.19
CA PHE A 68 10.27 -3.89 1.13
C PHE A 68 9.33 -4.18 2.30
N LEU A 69 8.29 -4.99 2.10
CA LEU A 69 7.41 -5.45 3.17
C LEU A 69 8.17 -6.25 4.21
N LEU A 70 8.97 -7.22 3.78
CA LEU A 70 9.78 -8.03 4.69
C LEU A 70 10.81 -7.17 5.42
N ALA A 71 11.49 -6.27 4.72
CA ALA A 71 12.44 -5.34 5.33
C ALA A 71 11.78 -4.42 6.37
N HIS A 72 10.63 -3.84 6.03
CA HIS A 72 9.83 -3.01 6.94
C HIS A 72 9.36 -3.81 8.16
N PHE A 73 8.84 -5.02 7.95
CA PHE A 73 8.36 -5.90 9.01
C PHE A 73 9.47 -6.28 9.99
N ILE A 74 10.65 -6.67 9.50
CA ILE A 74 11.80 -7.01 10.35
C ILE A 74 12.26 -5.78 11.16
N ALA A 75 12.38 -4.61 10.52
CA ALA A 75 12.81 -3.38 11.17
C ALA A 75 11.81 -2.88 12.23
N GLN A 76 10.51 -3.04 12.00
CA GLN A 76 9.46 -2.66 12.95
C GLN A 76 9.29 -3.67 14.08
N PHE A 77 9.30 -4.98 13.77
CA PHE A 77 9.13 -6.05 14.75
C PHE A 77 10.21 -6.00 15.84
N THR A 78 11.46 -5.74 15.45
CA THR A 78 12.60 -5.65 16.37
C THR A 78 12.51 -4.48 17.35
N LYS A 79 11.70 -3.45 17.05
CA LYS A 79 11.63 -2.20 17.83
C LYS A 79 10.32 -2.01 18.58
N PHE A 80 9.19 -2.39 17.97
CA PHE A 80 7.85 -2.11 18.48
C PHE A 80 7.01 -3.38 18.73
N GLY A 81 7.51 -4.57 18.38
CA GLY A 81 6.80 -5.83 18.54
C GLY A 81 5.75 -6.09 17.45
N ILE A 82 4.80 -7.00 17.72
CA ILE A 82 3.80 -7.45 16.74
C ILE A 82 2.62 -6.49 16.71
N ASN A 83 2.37 -5.88 15.55
CA ASN A 83 1.11 -5.22 15.26
C ASN A 83 0.19 -6.19 14.49
N VAL A 84 -0.92 -6.61 15.11
CA VAL A 84 -1.87 -7.55 14.52
C VAL A 84 -2.42 -7.07 13.17
N THR A 85 -2.77 -5.79 13.07
CA THR A 85 -3.29 -5.21 11.81
C THR A 85 -2.23 -5.18 10.71
N GLY A 86 -0.97 -4.93 11.08
CA GLY A 86 0.17 -4.98 10.17
C GLY A 86 0.45 -6.40 9.67
N CYS A 87 0.39 -7.40 10.56
CA CYS A 87 0.52 -8.81 10.18
C CYS A 87 -0.57 -9.25 9.20
N ILE A 88 -1.83 -8.89 9.46
CA ILE A 88 -2.94 -9.23 8.55
C ILE A 88 -2.72 -8.58 7.18
N ALA A 89 -2.36 -7.30 7.14
CA ALA A 89 -2.07 -6.59 5.88
C ALA A 89 -0.89 -7.23 5.13
N ALA A 90 0.18 -7.62 5.85
CA ALA A 90 1.34 -8.28 5.27
C ALA A 90 0.99 -9.65 4.66
N ILE A 91 0.19 -10.46 5.36
CA ILE A 91 -0.28 -11.77 4.87
C ILE A 91 -1.11 -11.59 3.60
N LEU A 92 -2.08 -10.67 3.61
CA LEU A 92 -2.90 -10.38 2.43
C LEU A 92 -2.03 -9.94 1.24
N MET A 93 -1.04 -9.08 1.48
CA MET A 93 -0.13 -8.60 0.45
C MET A 93 0.75 -9.71 -0.13
N ILE A 94 1.27 -10.61 0.72
CA ILE A 94 2.04 -11.78 0.27
C ILE A 94 1.15 -12.71 -0.58
N LEU A 95 -0.05 -13.01 -0.11
CA LEU A 95 -1.00 -13.85 -0.86
C LEU A 95 -1.34 -13.26 -2.22
N GLU A 96 -1.56 -11.96 -2.31
CA GLU A 96 -1.87 -11.26 -3.55
C GLU A 96 -0.72 -11.34 -4.56
N VAL A 97 0.53 -11.17 -4.11
CA VAL A 97 1.70 -11.30 -4.97
C VAL A 97 1.93 -12.75 -5.39
N LEU A 98 1.74 -13.71 -4.48
CA LEU A 98 1.81 -15.14 -4.81
C LEU A 98 0.76 -15.53 -5.86
N LEU A 99 -0.47 -15.01 -5.74
CA LEU A 99 -1.53 -15.24 -6.72
C LEU A 99 -1.16 -14.67 -8.09
N GLY A 100 -0.58 -13.46 -8.12
CA GLY A 100 -0.05 -12.83 -9.33
C GLY A 100 1.09 -13.62 -9.98
N VAL A 101 2.04 -14.11 -9.19
CA VAL A 101 3.16 -14.95 -9.66
C VAL A 101 2.66 -16.29 -10.18
N TYR A 102 1.78 -16.96 -9.43
CA TYR A 102 1.16 -18.23 -9.82
C TYR A 102 0.46 -18.11 -11.18
N ALA A 103 -0.33 -17.06 -11.38
CA ALA A 103 -1.01 -16.84 -12.63
C ALA A 103 -0.05 -16.57 -13.80
N ASN A 104 1.06 -15.88 -13.54
CA ASN A 104 2.11 -15.66 -14.54
C ASN A 104 2.82 -16.97 -14.93
N ILE A 105 3.15 -17.83 -13.95
CA ILE A 105 3.79 -19.13 -14.19
C ILE A 105 2.86 -20.08 -14.96
N LYS A 106 1.61 -20.19 -14.53
CA LYS A 106 0.59 -21.06 -15.15
C LYS A 106 -0.03 -20.43 -16.41
N LYS A 107 0.42 -19.26 -16.84
CA LYS A 107 -0.11 -18.48 -17.98
C LYS A 107 -1.64 -18.42 -17.98
N LYS A 108 -2.24 -18.26 -16.78
CA LYS A 108 -3.70 -18.27 -16.63
C LYS A 108 -4.30 -17.12 -17.44
N PRO A 109 -5.43 -17.33 -18.14
CA PRO A 109 -6.07 -16.26 -18.88
C PRO A 109 -6.45 -15.13 -17.94
N ARG A 110 -6.34 -13.88 -18.37
CA ARG A 110 -6.72 -12.67 -17.58
C ARG A 110 -8.24 -12.49 -17.47
N LYS A 111 -8.94 -13.58 -17.19
CA LYS A 111 -10.41 -13.73 -17.13
C LYS A 111 -10.74 -14.86 -16.14
N GLY A 112 -11.94 -14.81 -15.57
CA GLY A 112 -12.44 -15.82 -14.64
C GLY A 112 -12.16 -15.53 -13.16
N ALA A 113 -12.51 -16.49 -12.31
CA ALA A 113 -12.57 -16.33 -10.85
C ALA A 113 -11.23 -15.90 -10.22
N TRP A 114 -10.09 -16.45 -10.66
CA TRP A 114 -8.78 -16.11 -10.09
C TRP A 114 -8.42 -14.63 -10.32
N PHE A 115 -8.79 -14.07 -11.47
CA PHE A 115 -8.48 -12.67 -11.80
C PHE A 115 -9.38 -11.70 -11.03
N ILE A 116 -10.61 -12.12 -10.74
CA ILE A 116 -11.51 -11.40 -9.83
C ILE A 116 -10.96 -11.46 -8.42
N ALA A 117 -10.54 -12.64 -7.95
CA ALA A 117 -9.93 -12.81 -6.63
C ALA A 117 -8.71 -11.91 -6.44
N HIS A 118 -7.79 -11.88 -7.42
CA HIS A 118 -6.65 -10.95 -7.45
C HIS A 118 -7.10 -9.50 -7.22
N ARG A 119 -8.08 -9.04 -7.99
CA ARG A 119 -8.58 -7.66 -7.87
C ARG A 119 -9.24 -7.38 -6.52
N ILE A 120 -10.01 -8.32 -5.99
CA ILE A 120 -10.68 -8.15 -4.69
C ILE A 120 -9.63 -8.09 -3.58
N LEU A 121 -8.63 -8.98 -3.62
CA LEU A 121 -7.49 -8.97 -2.70
C LEU A 121 -6.75 -7.64 -2.74
N ALA A 122 -6.46 -7.09 -3.93
CA ALA A 122 -5.85 -5.77 -4.06
C ALA A 122 -6.65 -4.67 -3.34
N VAL A 123 -7.98 -4.65 -3.48
CA VAL A 123 -8.84 -3.67 -2.81
C VAL A 123 -8.85 -3.88 -1.28
N LEU A 124 -8.91 -5.13 -0.82
CA LEU A 124 -8.83 -5.45 0.60
C LEU A 124 -7.49 -5.04 1.22
N ILE A 125 -6.38 -5.16 0.49
CA ILE A 125 -5.07 -4.70 0.95
C ILE A 125 -5.05 -3.19 1.14
N ILE A 126 -5.63 -2.41 0.21
CA ILE A 126 -5.72 -0.95 0.35
C ILE A 126 -6.46 -0.58 1.64
N LEU A 127 -7.59 -1.24 1.91
CA LEU A 127 -8.34 -1.05 3.15
C LEU A 127 -7.54 -1.48 4.38
N GLY A 128 -6.85 -2.63 4.33
CA GLY A 128 -6.02 -3.14 5.41
C GLY A 128 -4.86 -2.19 5.76
N ILE A 129 -4.19 -1.63 4.76
CA ILE A 129 -3.13 -0.62 4.96
C ILE A 129 -3.73 0.64 5.58
N ALA A 130 -4.86 1.14 5.09
CA ALA A 130 -5.51 2.32 5.64
C ALA A 130 -5.84 2.13 7.13
N ILE A 131 -6.43 0.98 7.49
CA ILE A 131 -6.75 0.64 8.88
C ILE A 131 -5.47 0.53 9.73
N HIS A 132 -4.43 -0.12 9.21
CA HIS A 132 -3.15 -0.27 9.90
C HIS A 132 -2.49 1.09 10.22
N LEU A 133 -2.63 2.08 9.34
CA LEU A 133 -2.10 3.44 9.56
C LEU A 133 -2.99 4.28 10.47
N ILE A 134 -4.32 4.15 10.35
CA ILE A 134 -5.27 4.98 11.09
C ILE A 134 -5.37 4.57 12.56
N ILE A 135 -5.41 3.26 12.88
CA ILE A 135 -5.65 2.80 14.26
C ILE A 135 -4.57 3.31 15.24
N PRO A 136 -3.26 3.15 14.99
CA PRO A 136 -2.24 3.66 15.89
C PRO A 136 -2.32 5.18 16.04
N ASN A 137 -2.58 5.89 14.94
CA ASN A 137 -2.70 7.35 14.96
C ASN A 137 -3.92 7.82 15.75
N ALA A 138 -5.07 7.15 15.60
CA ALA A 138 -6.29 7.46 16.33
C ALA A 138 -6.13 7.19 17.84
N LEU A 139 -5.49 6.08 18.21
CA LEU A 139 -5.20 5.76 19.61
C LEU A 139 -4.26 6.79 20.24
N ASN A 140 -3.23 7.23 19.52
CA ASN A 140 -2.33 8.29 20.00
C ASN A 140 -3.06 9.63 20.21
N VAL A 141 -3.99 9.99 19.33
CA VAL A 141 -4.80 11.21 19.47
C VAL A 141 -5.74 11.13 20.67
N VAL A 142 -6.40 9.98 20.88
CA VAL A 142 -7.29 9.77 22.04
C VAL A 142 -6.50 9.78 23.35
N ALA A 143 -5.37 9.07 23.42
CA ALA A 143 -4.50 9.06 24.60
C ALA A 143 -3.90 10.45 24.90
N GLY A 144 -3.58 11.24 23.87
CA GLY A 144 -3.18 12.63 24.03
C GLY A 144 -4.30 13.51 24.57
N LYS A 145 -5.55 13.26 24.14
CA LYS A 145 -6.73 13.99 24.63
C LYS A 145 -7.04 13.69 26.10
N GLU A 146 -6.90 12.43 26.53
CA GLU A 146 -7.07 12.05 27.94
C GLU A 146 -6.00 12.67 28.85
N ASN A 147 -4.74 12.71 28.40
CA ASN A 147 -3.67 13.37 29.16
C ASN A 147 -3.91 14.88 29.32
N ILE A 148 -4.43 15.56 28.29
CA ILE A 148 -4.76 17.00 28.38
C ILE A 148 -5.92 17.23 29.36
N SER A 149 -6.95 16.38 29.33
CA SER A 149 -8.07 16.48 30.28
C SER A 149 -7.63 16.27 31.73
N GLN A 150 -6.74 15.31 32.01
CA GLN A 150 -6.21 15.11 33.37
C GLN A 150 -5.34 16.28 33.85
N VAL A 151 -4.60 16.94 32.95
CA VAL A 151 -3.84 18.15 33.30
C VAL A 151 -4.77 19.31 33.65
N TYR A 152 -5.92 19.45 32.96
CA TYR A 152 -6.89 20.48 33.32
C TYR A 152 -7.58 20.21 34.66
N ASP A 153 -8.02 18.97 34.92
CA ASP A 153 -8.67 18.60 36.18
C ASP A 153 -7.72 18.74 37.39
N SER A 154 -6.43 18.44 37.23
CA SER A 154 -5.44 18.61 38.32
C SER A 154 -5.06 20.06 38.61
N VAL A 155 -5.13 20.95 37.61
CA VAL A 155 -4.86 22.38 37.80
C VAL A 155 -6.02 23.08 38.53
N ASP A 156 -7.26 22.69 38.28
CA ASP A 156 -8.43 23.29 38.93
C ASP A 156 -8.56 22.90 40.42
N VAL A 157 -8.18 21.66 40.77
CA VAL A 157 -8.20 21.19 42.17
C VAL A 157 -7.13 21.86 43.05
N SER A 158 -6.06 22.40 42.45
CA SER A 158 -4.99 23.11 43.18
C SER A 158 -5.32 24.56 43.57
N LYS A 159 -6.45 25.10 43.11
CA LYS A 159 -6.87 26.49 43.32
C LYS A 159 -7.97 26.67 44.38
N VAL A 160 -8.25 25.65 45.19
CA VAL A 160 -9.21 25.71 46.31
C VAL A 160 -8.48 25.65 47.65
#